data_AF-A0A0B2VWE4-F1
#
_entry.id   AF-A0A0B2VWE4-F1
#
_cell.length_a   1.000
_cell.length_b   1.000
_cell.length_c   1.000
_cell.angle_alpha   90.00
_cell.angle_beta   90.00
_cell.angle_gamma   90.00
#
_symmetry.space_group_name_H-M   'P 1'
#
loop_
_entity.id
_entity.type
_entity.pdbx_description
1 polymer ?
#
loop_
_entity_poly.entity_id
_entity_poly.type
_entity_poly.pdbx_seq_one_letter_code
_entity_poly.pdbx_strand_id
1 'polypeptide(L)'
;MSRLNTVISKLAAEQGKRIETDFGVLCSLSSVVENNLGMVAVISRASRSYSIGLRNADLELAWALTYCCRAARDSFTELHTLLDYFHLVRSSPSLLQIGRAALEMGGYCLESPVEKNW
;
A
#
# COMPACT_ATOMS: atom_id res chain seq x y z
N MET A 1 -3.86 -10.64 -1.58
CA MET A 1 -3.11 -11.23 -2.72
C MET A 1 -3.43 -10.60 -4.08
N SER A 2 -4.70 -10.35 -4.45
CA SER A 2 -5.03 -9.76 -5.77
C SER A 2 -4.32 -8.42 -6.06
N ARG A 3 -4.27 -7.51 -5.08
CA ARG A 3 -3.60 -6.20 -5.22
C ARG A 3 -2.10 -6.29 -5.45
N LEU A 4 -1.43 -7.21 -4.75
CA LEU A 4 0.01 -7.47 -4.91
C LEU A 4 0.29 -7.97 -6.32
N ASN A 5 -0.52 -8.91 -6.83
CA ASN A 5 -0.38 -9.39 -8.20
C ASN A 5 -0.57 -8.27 -9.23
N THR A 6 -1.52 -7.35 -9.01
CA THR A 6 -1.70 -6.19 -9.89
C THR A 6 -0.45 -5.28 -9.92
N VAL A 7 0.14 -5.00 -8.76
CA VAL A 7 1.36 -4.17 -8.67
C VAL A 7 2.53 -4.87 -9.34
N ILE A 8 2.75 -6.16 -9.08
CA ILE A 8 3.85 -6.94 -9.67
C ILE A 8 3.71 -7.02 -11.19
N SER A 9 2.51 -7.33 -11.70
CA SER A 9 2.29 -7.43 -13.15
C SER A 9 2.54 -6.11 -13.86
N LYS A 10 2.19 -4.98 -13.24
CA LYS A 10 2.45 -3.65 -13.81
C LYS A 10 3.91 -3.25 -13.71
N LEU A 11 4.54 -3.51 -12.57
CA LEU A 11 5.98 -3.29 -12.38
C LEU A 11 6.80 -4.06 -13.42
N ALA A 12 6.47 -5.32 -13.66
CA ALA A 12 7.12 -6.14 -14.67
C ALA A 12 6.89 -5.61 -16.09
N ALA A 13 5.71 -5.03 -16.38
CA ALA A 13 5.40 -4.45 -17.67
C ALA A 13 6.14 -3.12 -17.93
N GLU A 14 6.30 -2.27 -16.91
CA GLU A 14 6.90 -0.93 -17.06
C GLU A 14 8.42 -0.92 -16.93
N GLN A 15 8.98 -1.60 -15.94
CA GLN A 15 10.42 -1.59 -15.63
C GLN A 15 11.18 -2.73 -16.34
N GLY A 16 10.52 -3.84 -16.69
CA GLY A 16 11.16 -5.01 -17.29
C GLY A 16 12.39 -5.46 -16.48
N LYS A 17 13.54 -5.61 -17.14
CA LYS A 17 14.83 -5.99 -16.50
C LYS A 17 15.46 -4.90 -15.63
N ARG A 18 15.02 -3.64 -15.71
CA ARG A 18 15.60 -2.54 -14.91
C ARG A 18 15.20 -2.59 -13.43
N ILE A 19 14.19 -3.39 -13.09
CA ILE A 19 13.75 -3.62 -11.72
C ILE A 19 14.89 -4.10 -10.80
N GLU A 20 15.87 -4.85 -11.33
CA GLU A 20 17.02 -5.35 -10.56
C GLU A 20 17.88 -4.23 -9.96
N THR A 21 17.83 -3.04 -10.56
CA THR A 21 18.58 -1.87 -10.09
C THR A 21 17.82 -1.03 -9.07
N ASP A 22 16.50 -1.25 -8.93
CA ASP A 22 15.62 -0.43 -8.10
C ASP A 22 15.35 -1.10 -6.73
N PHE A 23 16.39 -1.10 -5.89
CA PHE A 23 16.38 -1.78 -4.59
C PHE A 23 15.29 -1.29 -3.65
N GLY A 24 14.88 -0.02 -3.73
CA GLY A 24 13.81 0.53 -2.89
C GLY A 24 12.47 -0.16 -3.14
N VAL A 25 12.11 -0.33 -4.42
CA VAL A 25 10.88 -1.01 -4.83
C VAL A 25 10.91 -2.49 -4.44
N LEU A 26 12.06 -3.15 -4.64
CA LEU A 26 12.24 -4.55 -4.26
C LEU A 26 12.13 -4.77 -2.74
N CYS A 27 12.68 -3.89 -1.92
CA CYS A 27 12.56 -3.94 -0.46
C CYS A 27 11.12 -3.71 0.03
N SER A 28 10.40 -2.75 -0.56
CA SER A 28 8.97 -2.56 -0.25
C SER A 28 8.15 -3.79 -0.65
N LEU A 29 8.44 -4.37 -1.82
CA LEU A 29 7.75 -5.58 -2.28
C LEU A 29 8.04 -6.79 -1.38
N SER A 30 9.30 -7.01 -0.98
CA SER A 30 9.67 -8.10 -0.08
C SER A 30 8.97 -7.95 1.27
N SER A 31 8.90 -6.74 1.82
CA SER A 31 8.21 -6.45 3.07
C SER A 31 6.72 -6.82 3.01
N VAL A 32 6.04 -6.52 1.89
CA VAL A 32 4.64 -6.92 1.68
C VAL A 32 4.48 -8.44 1.55
N VAL A 33 5.42 -9.12 0.87
CA VAL A 33 5.40 -10.59 0.73
C VAL A 33 5.62 -11.26 2.09
N GLU A 34 6.58 -10.78 2.88
CA GLU A 34 6.86 -11.28 4.23
C GLU A 34 5.65 -11.12 5.14
N ASN A 35 5.01 -9.96 5.14
CA ASN A 35 3.79 -9.71 5.91
C ASN A 35 2.66 -10.66 5.51
N ASN A 36 2.44 -10.88 4.21
CA ASN A 36 1.41 -11.82 3.74
C ASN A 36 1.70 -13.26 4.17
N LEU A 37 2.96 -13.70 4.06
CA LEU A 37 3.37 -15.04 4.51
C LEU A 37 3.20 -15.20 6.02
N GLY A 38 3.63 -14.20 6.79
CA GLY A 38 3.45 -14.16 8.24
C GLY A 38 1.99 -14.26 8.64
N MET A 39 1.10 -13.50 7.97
CA MET A 39 -0.34 -13.56 8.20
C MET A 39 -0.91 -14.96 7.95
N VAL A 40 -0.58 -15.57 6.81
CA VAL A 40 -1.04 -16.93 6.47
C VAL A 40 -0.53 -17.95 7.49
N ALA A 41 0.72 -17.83 7.93
CA ALA A 41 1.32 -18.73 8.91
C ALA A 41 0.61 -18.65 10.28
N VAL A 42 0.38 -17.43 10.80
CA VAL A 42 -0.30 -17.27 12.09
C VAL A 42 -1.77 -17.66 12.04
N ILE A 43 -2.46 -17.38 10.92
CA ILE A 43 -3.85 -17.80 10.70
C ILE A 43 -3.91 -19.34 10.69
N SER A 44 -3.07 -19.99 9.89
CA SER A 44 -3.05 -21.46 9.79
C SER A 44 -2.79 -22.12 11.15
N ARG A 45 -1.84 -21.58 11.92
CA ARG A 45 -1.53 -22.05 13.28
C ARG A 45 -2.72 -21.88 14.22
N ALA A 46 -3.28 -20.67 14.31
CA ALA A 46 -4.39 -20.36 15.20
C ALA A 46 -5.64 -21.18 14.84
N SER A 47 -5.94 -21.33 13.55
CA SER A 47 -7.03 -22.18 13.07
C SER A 47 -6.86 -23.63 13.51
N ARG A 48 -5.65 -24.21 13.35
CA ARG A 48 -5.39 -25.59 13.79
C ARG A 48 -5.51 -25.73 15.31
N SER A 49 -4.95 -24.79 16.07
CA SER A 49 -5.00 -24.75 17.54
C SER A 49 -6.44 -24.75 18.05
N TYR A 50 -7.29 -23.93 17.41
CA TYR A 50 -8.72 -23.84 17.68
C TYR A 50 -9.46 -25.13 17.30
N SER A 51 -9.21 -25.69 16.11
CA SER A 51 -9.86 -26.94 15.67
C SER A 51 -9.50 -28.16 16.52
N ILE A 52 -8.30 -28.21 17.09
CA ILE A 52 -7.87 -29.28 18.01
C ILE A 52 -8.41 -29.06 19.43
N GLY A 53 -8.83 -27.83 19.78
CA GLY A 53 -9.31 -27.48 21.10
C GLY A 53 -8.20 -27.32 22.13
N LEU A 54 -7.06 -26.74 21.74
CA LEU A 54 -5.96 -26.46 22.68
C LEU A 54 -6.40 -25.46 23.76
N ARG A 55 -5.89 -25.63 24.98
CA ARG A 55 -6.27 -24.85 26.17
C ARG A 55 -6.20 -23.33 26.00
N ASN A 56 -5.27 -22.85 25.17
CA ASN A 56 -5.02 -21.41 24.96
C ASN A 56 -5.37 -20.94 23.53
N ALA A 57 -6.23 -21.68 22.81
CA ALA A 57 -6.55 -21.37 21.42
C ALA A 57 -7.16 -19.96 21.24
N ASP A 58 -8.01 -19.52 22.18
CA ASP A 58 -8.62 -18.18 22.13
C ASP A 58 -7.58 -17.06 22.24
N LEU A 59 -6.56 -17.26 23.08
CA LEU A 59 -5.45 -16.30 23.21
C LEU A 59 -4.62 -16.28 21.92
N GLU A 60 -4.31 -17.44 21.33
CA GLU A 60 -3.62 -17.51 20.05
C GLU A 60 -4.40 -16.82 18.92
N LEU A 61 -5.74 -16.93 18.92
CA LEU A 61 -6.61 -16.22 17.99
C LEU A 61 -6.51 -14.70 18.16
N ALA A 62 -6.52 -14.20 19.39
CA ALA A 62 -6.38 -12.77 19.69
C ALA A 62 -5.00 -12.22 19.24
N TRP A 63 -3.93 -12.99 19.44
CA TRP A 63 -2.60 -12.66 18.94
C TRP A 63 -2.56 -12.64 17.41
N ALA A 64 -3.13 -13.66 16.76
CA ALA A 64 -3.17 -13.74 15.31
C ALA A 64 -3.95 -12.57 14.69
N LEU A 65 -5.10 -12.19 15.27
CA LEU A 65 -5.87 -11.02 14.85
C LEU A 65 -5.06 -9.73 14.97
N THR A 66 -4.43 -9.51 16.12
CA THR A 66 -3.64 -8.30 16.37
C THR A 66 -2.48 -8.18 15.38
N TYR A 67 -1.74 -9.27 15.17
CA TYR A 67 -0.65 -9.32 14.19
C TYR A 67 -1.17 -9.07 12.77
N CYS A 68 -2.23 -9.76 12.36
CA CYS A 68 -2.80 -9.63 11.02
C CYS A 68 -3.31 -8.22 10.73
N CYS A 69 -3.94 -7.55 11.69
CA CYS A 69 -4.38 -6.17 11.53
C CYS A 69 -3.22 -5.21 11.27
N ARG A 70 -2.09 -5.38 11.99
CA ARG A 70 -0.90 -4.56 11.81
C ARG A 70 -0.24 -4.85 10.46
N ALA A 71 0.06 -6.11 10.19
CA ALA A 71 0.69 -6.54 8.94
C ALA A 71 -0.14 -6.18 7.70
N ALA A 72 -1.48 -6.26 7.78
CA ALA A 72 -2.36 -5.85 6.70
C ALA A 72 -2.34 -4.34 6.46
N ARG A 73 -2.26 -3.53 7.52
CA ARG A 73 -2.17 -2.07 7.41
C ARG A 73 -0.83 -1.65 6.80
N ASP A 74 0.26 -2.23 7.27
CA ASP A 74 1.61 -1.92 6.79
C ASP A 74 1.76 -2.36 5.33
N SER A 75 1.23 -3.53 4.98
CA SER A 75 1.16 -3.99 3.58
C SER A 75 0.30 -3.09 2.70
N PHE A 76 -0.80 -2.55 3.24
CA PHE A 76 -1.66 -1.63 2.51
C PHE A 76 -0.95 -0.32 2.20
N THR A 77 -0.22 0.24 3.18
CA THR A 77 0.52 1.49 2.99
C THR A 77 1.66 1.33 1.99
N GLU A 78 2.44 0.27 2.09
CA GLU A 78 3.54 -0.02 1.14
C GLU A 78 3.03 -0.26 -0.28
N LEU A 79 1.93 -0.99 -0.44
CA LEU A 79 1.34 -1.15 -1.78
C LEU A 79 0.79 0.17 -2.34
N HIS A 80 0.28 1.05 -1.47
CA HIS A 80 -0.19 2.37 -1.90
C HIS A 80 0.94 3.29 -2.32
N THR A 81 2.05 3.32 -1.57
CA THR A 81 3.22 4.12 -1.92
C THR A 81 3.83 3.65 -3.23
N LEU A 82 3.92 2.34 -3.46
CA LEU A 82 4.35 1.77 -4.74
C LEU A 82 3.42 2.18 -5.89
N LEU A 83 2.10 2.07 -5.70
CA LEU A 83 1.13 2.50 -6.71
C LEU A 83 1.24 3.99 -7.04
N ASP A 84 1.42 4.85 -6.03
CA ASP A 84 1.60 6.29 -6.22
C ASP A 84 2.93 6.60 -6.93
N TYR A 85 4.02 5.87 -6.61
CA TYR A 85 5.34 6.02 -7.24
C TYR A 85 5.32 5.70 -8.74
N PHE A 86 4.62 4.64 -9.15
CA PHE A 86 4.46 4.28 -10.55
C PHE A 86 3.37 5.10 -11.27
N HIS A 87 2.92 6.22 -10.68
CA HIS A 87 1.85 7.08 -11.21
C HIS A 87 0.54 6.34 -11.53
N LEU A 88 0.30 5.23 -10.85
CA LEU A 88 -0.70 4.24 -11.24
C LEU A 88 -2.09 4.52 -10.64
N VAL A 89 -2.57 5.74 -10.89
CA VAL A 89 -3.90 6.27 -10.54
C VAL A 89 -3.95 6.97 -9.19
N ARG A 90 -3.67 8.28 -9.25
CA ARG A 90 -4.60 9.25 -8.66
C ARG A 90 -5.10 10.18 -9.76
N SER A 91 -6.19 9.78 -10.43
CA SER A 91 -7.18 10.74 -10.90
C SER A 91 -7.90 11.30 -9.67
N SER A 92 -7.17 11.94 -8.75
CA SER A 92 -7.82 12.74 -7.73
C SER A 92 -8.51 13.86 -8.50
N PRO A 93 -9.86 13.95 -8.46
CA PRO A 93 -10.56 15.00 -9.17
C PRO A 93 -10.07 16.38 -8.71
N SER A 94 -9.67 16.50 -7.44
CA SER A 94 -9.03 17.69 -6.88
C SER A 94 -7.67 17.98 -7.53
N LEU A 95 -6.80 16.99 -7.69
CA LEU A 95 -5.49 17.18 -8.33
C LEU A 95 -5.63 17.54 -9.81
N LEU A 96 -6.59 16.93 -10.52
CA LEU A 96 -6.93 17.28 -11.90
C LEU A 96 -7.49 18.71 -12.01
N GLN A 97 -8.32 19.12 -11.05
CA GLN A 97 -8.86 20.48 -10.98
C GLN A 97 -7.76 21.51 -10.71
N ILE A 98 -6.82 21.21 -9.80
CA ILE A 98 -5.65 22.06 -9.53
C ILE A 98 -4.77 22.18 -10.78
N GLY A 99 -4.49 21.06 -11.45
CA GLY A 99 -3.71 21.06 -12.69
C GLY A 99 -4.38 21.86 -13.81
N ARG A 100 -5.70 21.73 -13.98
CA ARG A 100 -6.47 22.53 -14.94
C ARG A 100 -6.39 24.02 -14.59
N ALA A 101 -6.64 24.39 -13.34
CA ALA A 101 -6.61 25.79 -12.90
C ALA A 101 -5.22 26.42 -13.10
N ALA A 102 -4.14 25.68 -12.81
CA ALA A 102 -2.78 26.16 -13.01
C ALA A 102 -2.44 26.38 -14.51
N LEU A 103 -2.93 25.52 -15.40
CA LEU A 103 -2.75 25.67 -16.84
C LEU A 103 -3.58 26.83 -17.42
N GLU A 104 -4.83 26.98 -16.98
CA GLU A 104 -5.71 28.09 -17.40
C GLU A 104 -5.18 29.45 -16.95
N MET A 105 -4.60 29.54 -15.75
CA MET A 105 -4.02 30.76 -15.19
C MET A 105 -2.56 30.99 -15.63
N GLY A 106 -1.94 30.04 -16.34
CA GLY A 106 -0.56 30.14 -16.80
C GLY A 106 0.51 30.10 -15.69
N GLY A 107 0.20 29.55 -14.51
CA GLY A 107 1.12 29.55 -13.37
C GLY A 107 0.49 29.16 -12.04
N TYR A 108 1.15 29.55 -10.96
CA TYR A 108 0.67 29.31 -9.58
C TYR A 108 -0.62 30.09 -9.34
N CYS A 109 -1.69 29.38 -8.96
CA CYS A 109 -3.06 29.91 -8.94
C CYS A 109 -3.59 30.29 -7.55
N LEU A 110 -2.79 30.14 -6.48
CA LEU A 110 -3.21 30.47 -5.12
C LEU A 110 -2.64 31.81 -4.71
N GLU A 111 -3.51 32.74 -4.35
CA GLU A 111 -3.12 34.05 -3.84
C GLU A 111 -2.61 33.93 -2.40
N SER A 112 -1.76 34.87 -2.01
CA SER A 112 -1.27 34.94 -0.64
C SER A 112 -2.44 35.26 0.30
N PRO A 113 -2.57 34.62 1.47
CA PRO A 113 -3.57 34.99 2.47
C PRO A 113 -3.43 36.43 3.00
N VAL A 114 -2.33 37.11 2.66
CA VAL A 114 -2.04 38.50 3.01
C VAL A 114 -2.46 39.46 1.90
N GLU A 115 -2.67 38.97 0.67
CA GLU A 115 -3.29 39.77 -0.39
C GLU A 115 -4.72 40.09 0.02
N LYS A 116 -5.04 41.38 -0.04
CA LYS A 116 -6.35 41.85 0.36
C LYS A 116 -7.23 41.93 -0.89
N ASN A 117 -8.31 41.17 -0.89
CA ASN A 117 -9.38 41.24 -1.89
C ASN A 117 -10.28 42.44 -1.58
N TRP A 118 -9.84 43.65 -1.90
CA TRP A 118 -10.68 44.85 -1.92
C TRP A 118 -10.73 45.46 -3.30
#